data_AF-A0A9D8YNC1-F1
#
_entry.id   AF-A0A9D8YNC1-F1
#
_cell.length_a   1.000
_cell.length_b   1.000
_cell.length_c   1.000
_cell.angle_alpha   90.00
_cell.angle_beta   90.00
_cell.angle_gamma   90.00
#
_symmetry.space_group_name_H-M   'P 1'
#
loop_
_entity.id
_entity.type
_entity.pdbx_description
1 polymer ?
#
loop_
_entity_poly.entity_id
_entity_poly.type
_entity_poly.pdbx_seq_one_letter_code
_entity_poly.pdbx_strand_id
1 'polypeptide(L)'
;MRSNNKRSEILQAALQVVEESGANHLTIDRVAERAGFSKGGVLYHFKSKKDLLRGMLDNLIENSIQRIEARRTNGNSLEALLHEENQMTDAERRASLALVAAAAEAPELLEPARQYINQVLKQIASESKDPEQALILFLANEGLRFLNIFEINPMNSTQAKEVSKKLRQKAKET
;
A
#
# COMPACT_ATOMS: atom_id res chain seq x y z
N MET A 1 -16.87 18.95 -10.92
CA MET A 1 -16.42 18.34 -9.64
C MET A 1 -17.13 17.03 -9.24
N ARG A 2 -18.27 16.61 -9.82
CA ARG A 2 -18.98 15.36 -9.42
C ARG A 2 -18.34 14.02 -9.87
N SER A 3 -17.45 14.02 -10.87
CA SER A 3 -16.88 12.78 -11.46
C SER A 3 -15.78 12.13 -10.58
N ASN A 4 -14.94 12.94 -9.92
CA ASN A 4 -13.86 12.42 -9.08
C ASN A 4 -14.37 11.64 -7.86
N ASN A 5 -15.52 12.03 -7.29
CA ASN A 5 -16.08 11.34 -6.14
C ASN A 5 -16.51 9.91 -6.50
N LYS A 6 -17.19 9.74 -7.65
CA LYS A 6 -17.65 8.42 -8.12
C LYS A 6 -16.51 7.45 -8.40
N ARG A 7 -15.43 7.95 -9.03
CA ARG A 7 -14.24 7.12 -9.25
C ARG A 7 -13.64 6.65 -7.93
N SER A 8 -13.58 7.53 -6.93
CA SER A 8 -13.09 7.19 -5.58
C SER A 8 -14.02 6.19 -4.85
N GLU A 9 -15.34 6.37 -4.96
CA GLU A 9 -16.33 5.45 -4.39
C GLU A 9 -16.20 4.04 -4.98
N ILE A 10 -16.00 3.94 -6.30
CA ILE A 10 -15.76 2.65 -6.98
C ILE A 10 -14.44 2.01 -6.50
N LEU A 11 -13.37 2.79 -6.33
CA LEU A 11 -12.09 2.28 -5.82
C LEU A 11 -12.22 1.80 -4.38
N GLN A 12 -12.92 2.55 -3.53
CA GLN A 12 -13.17 2.16 -2.15
C GLN A 12 -13.98 0.86 -2.08
N ALA A 13 -15.03 0.73 -2.89
CA ALA A 13 -15.80 -0.50 -3.01
C ALA A 13 -14.93 -1.68 -3.48
N ALA A 14 -14.02 -1.45 -4.43
CA ALA A 14 -13.10 -2.48 -4.90
C ALA A 14 -12.11 -2.93 -3.82
N LEU A 15 -11.56 -2.00 -3.03
CA LEU A 15 -10.68 -2.31 -1.90
C LEU A 15 -11.43 -3.13 -0.84
N GLN A 16 -12.68 -2.79 -0.54
CA GLN A 16 -13.55 -3.56 0.38
C GLN A 16 -13.83 -4.98 -0.13
N VAL A 17 -14.06 -5.15 -1.44
CA VAL A 17 -14.23 -6.49 -2.04
C VAL A 17 -12.96 -7.34 -1.83
N VAL A 18 -11.78 -6.74 -2.01
CA VAL A 18 -10.50 -7.43 -1.77
C VAL A 18 -10.30 -7.73 -0.28
N GLU A 19 -10.64 -6.80 0.60
CA GLU A 19 -10.52 -6.96 2.05
C GLU A 19 -11.39 -8.11 2.58
N GLU A 20 -12.64 -8.20 2.12
CA GLU A 20 -13.64 -9.14 2.66
C GLU A 20 -13.61 -10.49 1.96
N SER A 21 -13.40 -10.51 0.65
CA SER A 21 -13.48 -11.72 -0.18
C SER A 21 -12.13 -12.17 -0.74
N GLY A 22 -11.07 -11.39 -0.57
CA GLY A 22 -9.76 -11.67 -1.16
C GLY A 22 -9.67 -11.29 -2.65
N ALA A 23 -8.42 -11.18 -3.11
CA ALA A 23 -8.04 -10.75 -4.45
C ALA A 23 -8.75 -11.49 -5.61
N ASN A 24 -8.95 -12.80 -5.48
CA ASN A 24 -9.54 -13.64 -6.54
C ASN A 24 -11.00 -13.30 -6.83
N HIS A 25 -11.71 -12.69 -5.89
CA HIS A 25 -13.12 -12.35 -6.01
C HIS A 25 -13.37 -10.94 -6.56
N LEU A 26 -12.30 -10.20 -6.90
CA LEU A 26 -12.43 -8.88 -7.49
C LEU A 26 -12.95 -8.97 -8.93
N THR A 27 -14.21 -8.63 -9.15
CA THR A 27 -14.83 -8.53 -10.48
C THR A 27 -15.56 -7.21 -10.63
N ILE A 28 -15.71 -6.74 -11.88
CA ILE A 28 -16.47 -5.52 -12.18
C ILE A 28 -17.91 -5.63 -11.65
N ASP A 29 -18.53 -6.80 -11.73
CA ASP A 29 -19.90 -7.02 -11.28
C ASP A 29 -20.03 -6.89 -9.75
N ARG A 30 -19.11 -7.51 -8.99
CA ARG A 30 -19.11 -7.37 -7.52
C ARG A 30 -18.78 -5.96 -7.05
N VAL A 31 -17.90 -5.27 -7.76
CA VAL A 31 -17.56 -3.88 -7.47
C VAL A 31 -18.76 -2.97 -7.76
N ALA A 32 -19.47 -3.19 -8.86
CA ALA A 32 -20.69 -2.47 -9.19
C ALA A 32 -21.76 -2.66 -8.12
N GLU A 33 -22.02 -3.91 -7.73
CA GLU A 33 -22.94 -4.25 -6.64
C GLU A 33 -22.56 -3.56 -5.33
N ARG A 34 -21.29 -3.69 -4.91
CA ARG A 34 -20.79 -3.07 -3.68
C ARG A 34 -20.89 -1.56 -3.68
N ALA A 35 -20.54 -0.92 -4.80
CA ALA A 35 -20.55 0.53 -4.92
C ALA A 35 -21.97 1.11 -5.06
N GLY A 36 -22.98 0.27 -5.37
CA GLY A 36 -24.32 0.75 -5.74
C GLY A 36 -24.39 1.35 -7.15
N PHE A 37 -23.48 0.93 -8.04
CA PHE A 37 -23.43 1.37 -9.45
C PHE A 37 -23.91 0.25 -10.37
N SER A 38 -24.32 0.61 -11.59
CA SER A 38 -24.49 -0.40 -12.63
C SER A 38 -23.12 -0.86 -13.16
N LYS A 39 -23.06 -2.06 -13.74
CA LYS A 39 -21.87 -2.56 -14.44
C LYS A 39 -21.35 -1.54 -15.48
N GLY A 40 -22.27 -0.95 -16.26
CA GLY A 40 -21.95 0.10 -17.23
C GLY A 40 -21.42 1.38 -16.57
N GLY A 41 -21.92 1.74 -15.38
CA GLY A 41 -21.43 2.86 -14.58
C GLY A 41 -19.99 2.66 -14.09
N VAL A 42 -19.64 1.44 -13.67
CA VAL A 42 -18.25 1.10 -13.33
C VAL A 42 -17.36 1.11 -14.58
N LEU A 43 -17.81 0.48 -15.67
CA LEU A 43 -17.07 0.40 -16.93
C LEU A 43 -16.82 1.76 -17.59
N TYR A 44 -17.66 2.76 -17.31
CA TYR A 44 -17.43 4.14 -17.71
C TYR A 44 -16.15 4.73 -17.08
N HIS A 45 -15.86 4.38 -15.83
CA HIS A 45 -14.67 4.85 -15.11
C HIS A 45 -13.45 3.92 -15.29
N PHE A 46 -13.69 2.60 -15.36
CA PHE A 46 -12.66 1.57 -15.46
C PHE A 46 -13.05 0.58 -16.55
N LYS A 47 -12.48 0.74 -17.74
CA LYS A 47 -12.89 -0.01 -18.95
C LYS A 47 -12.66 -1.53 -18.82
N SER A 48 -11.81 -1.95 -17.90
CA SER A 48 -11.49 -3.35 -17.64
C SER A 48 -11.14 -3.58 -16.16
N LYS A 49 -11.09 -4.85 -15.75
CA LYS A 49 -10.55 -5.25 -14.43
C LYS A 49 -9.10 -4.78 -14.25
N LYS A 50 -8.29 -4.83 -15.31
CA LYS A 50 -6.91 -4.32 -15.30
C LYS A 50 -6.86 -2.82 -15.00
N ASP A 51 -7.74 -2.03 -15.62
CA ASP A 51 -7.82 -0.58 -15.36
C ASP A 51 -8.27 -0.29 -13.91
N LEU A 52 -9.18 -1.10 -13.38
CA LEU A 52 -9.61 -1.01 -11.98
C LEU A 52 -8.44 -1.30 -11.04
N LEU A 53 -7.73 -2.42 -11.24
CA LEU A 53 -6.56 -2.81 -10.45
C LEU A 53 -5.48 -1.73 -10.47
N ARG A 54 -5.19 -1.16 -11.65
CA ARG A 54 -4.25 -0.05 -11.78
C ARG A 54 -4.71 1.16 -10.97
N GLY A 55 -5.99 1.53 -11.07
CA GLY A 55 -6.56 2.62 -10.29
C GLY A 55 -6.50 2.40 -8.78
N MET A 56 -6.64 1.15 -8.33
CA MET A 56 -6.49 0.78 -6.91
C MET A 56 -5.04 0.95 -6.46
N LEU A 57 -4.07 0.49 -7.25
CA LEU A 57 -2.64 0.66 -6.95
C LEU A 57 -2.25 2.13 -6.89
N ASP A 58 -2.66 2.91 -7.90
CA ASP A 58 -2.38 4.34 -7.95
C ASP A 58 -2.93 5.05 -6.70
N ASN A 59 -4.16 4.70 -6.26
CA ASN A 59 -4.76 5.27 -5.06
C ASN A 59 -4.03 4.88 -3.78
N LEU A 60 -3.61 3.62 -3.64
CA LEU A 60 -2.84 3.16 -2.48
C LEU A 60 -1.48 3.86 -2.39
N ILE A 61 -0.78 3.99 -3.52
CA ILE A 61 0.51 4.68 -3.60
C ILE A 61 0.34 6.17 -3.26
N GLU A 62 -0.65 6.84 -3.85
CA GLU A 62 -0.91 8.26 -3.61
C GLU A 62 -1.24 8.53 -2.14
N ASN A 63 -2.09 7.70 -1.53
CA ASN A 63 -2.42 7.81 -0.11
C ASN A 63 -1.19 7.61 0.77
N SER A 64 -0.31 6.65 0.42
CA SER A 64 0.93 6.43 1.17
C SER A 64 1.88 7.61 1.07
N ILE A 65 2.12 8.12 -0.15
CA ILE A 65 2.94 9.32 -0.38
C ILE A 65 2.44 10.49 0.46
N GLN A 66 1.13 10.77 0.43
CA GLN A 66 0.54 11.88 1.18
C GLN A 66 0.76 11.73 2.70
N ARG A 67 0.63 10.52 3.24
CA ARG A 67 0.84 10.27 4.68
C ARG A 67 2.31 10.36 5.08
N ILE A 68 3.23 9.91 4.24
CA ILE A 68 4.67 10.03 4.47
C ILE A 68 5.06 11.50 4.48
N GLU A 69 4.68 12.25 3.44
CA GLU A 69 5.01 13.68 3.34
C GLU A 69 4.41 14.50 4.49
N ALA A 70 3.18 14.19 4.92
CA ALA A 70 2.57 14.85 6.07
C ALA A 70 3.32 14.62 7.40
N ARG A 71 4.12 13.55 7.49
CA ARG A 71 4.91 13.20 8.68
C ARG A 71 6.40 13.49 8.53
N ARG A 72 6.85 13.80 7.32
CA ARG A 72 8.26 14.03 7.01
C ARG A 72 8.70 15.28 7.75
N THR A 73 9.55 15.09 8.75
CA THR A 73 10.19 16.19 9.49
C THR A 73 11.69 16.13 9.22
N ASN A 74 12.30 17.29 8.96
CA ASN A 74 13.76 17.44 8.77
C ASN A 74 14.42 16.52 7.73
N GLY A 75 13.66 16.02 6.74
CA GLY A 75 14.22 15.20 5.68
C GLY A 75 14.62 13.79 6.08
N ASN A 76 13.96 13.18 7.08
CA ASN A 76 14.13 11.75 7.38
C ASN A 76 12.95 10.93 6.82
N SER A 77 13.04 10.51 5.55
CA SER A 77 11.98 9.73 4.90
C SER A 77 11.85 8.33 5.49
N LEU A 78 12.95 7.72 5.94
CA LEU A 78 12.91 6.40 6.57
C LEU A 78 12.08 6.41 7.86
N GLU A 79 12.30 7.40 8.74
CA GLU A 79 11.51 7.51 9.97
C GLU A 79 10.02 7.72 9.66
N ALA A 80 9.70 8.56 8.67
CA ALA A 80 8.31 8.82 8.27
C ALA A 80 7.62 7.56 7.74
N LEU A 81 8.30 6.78 6.89
CA LEU A 81 7.83 5.50 6.36
C LEU A 81 7.58 4.47 7.47
N LEU A 82 8.58 4.25 8.32
CA LEU A 82 8.46 3.32 9.45
C LEU A 82 7.33 3.72 10.40
N HIS A 83 7.06 5.02 10.55
CA HIS A 83 5.97 5.49 11.38
C HIS A 83 4.60 5.25 10.73
N GLU A 84 4.45 5.51 9.43
CA GLU A 84 3.20 5.31 8.70
C GLU A 84 2.72 3.86 8.79
N GLU A 85 3.60 2.90 8.47
CA GLU A 85 3.20 1.49 8.38
C GLU A 85 2.74 0.90 9.71
N ASN A 86 3.32 1.37 10.82
CA ASN A 86 2.91 0.96 12.15
C ASN A 86 1.53 1.50 12.55
N GLN A 87 0.98 2.47 11.81
CA GLN A 87 -0.35 3.03 12.04
C GLN A 87 -1.41 2.55 11.05
N MET A 88 -1.05 1.68 10.09
CA MET A 88 -2.02 1.09 9.19
C MET A 88 -3.06 0.28 9.97
N THR A 89 -4.31 0.43 9.57
CA THR A 89 -5.43 -0.42 10.00
C THR A 89 -5.32 -1.82 9.37
N ASP A 90 -6.05 -2.79 9.90
CA ASP A 90 -6.16 -4.11 9.26
C ASP A 90 -6.75 -4.02 7.86
N ALA A 91 -7.72 -3.13 7.65
CA ALA A 91 -8.31 -2.84 6.35
C ALA A 91 -7.26 -2.34 5.35
N GLU A 92 -6.41 -1.38 5.75
CA GLU A 92 -5.32 -0.88 4.88
C GLU A 92 -4.25 -1.94 4.60
N ARG A 93 -3.93 -2.80 5.58
CA ARG A 93 -3.04 -3.94 5.36
C ARG A 93 -3.64 -4.90 4.33
N ARG A 94 -4.91 -5.28 4.49
CA ARG A 94 -5.62 -6.18 3.57
C ARG A 94 -5.83 -5.58 2.19
N ALA A 95 -6.03 -4.27 2.10
CA ALA A 95 -6.06 -3.54 0.84
C ALA A 95 -4.76 -3.71 0.04
N SER A 96 -3.63 -3.97 0.71
CA SER A 96 -2.35 -4.28 0.04
C SER A 96 -2.36 -5.61 -0.71
N LEU A 97 -3.34 -6.50 -0.48
CA LEU A 97 -3.58 -7.67 -1.33
C LEU A 97 -3.95 -7.29 -2.78
N ALA A 98 -4.31 -6.03 -3.04
CA ALA A 98 -4.44 -5.51 -4.40
C ALA A 98 -3.13 -5.64 -5.20
N LEU A 99 -1.95 -5.54 -4.55
CA LEU A 99 -0.67 -5.81 -5.19
C LEU A 99 -0.56 -7.27 -5.64
N VAL A 100 -0.99 -8.22 -4.80
CA VAL A 100 -1.01 -9.65 -5.14
C VAL A 100 -1.98 -9.91 -6.29
N ALA A 101 -3.17 -9.29 -6.24
CA ALA A 101 -4.17 -9.36 -7.29
C ALA A 101 -3.61 -8.87 -8.64
N ALA A 102 -2.94 -7.71 -8.62
CA ALA A 102 -2.32 -7.13 -9.80
C ALA A 102 -1.17 -7.99 -10.33
N ALA A 103 -0.30 -8.51 -9.45
CA ALA A 103 0.79 -9.40 -9.81
C ALA A 103 0.30 -10.69 -10.49
N ALA A 104 -0.78 -11.28 -9.96
CA ALA A 104 -1.40 -12.48 -10.51
C ALA A 104 -2.13 -12.21 -11.83
N GLU A 105 -2.71 -11.02 -11.99
CA GLU A 105 -3.42 -10.63 -13.21
C GLU A 105 -2.46 -10.33 -14.36
N ALA A 106 -1.45 -9.47 -14.12
CA ALA A 106 -0.46 -9.13 -15.13
C ALA A 106 0.74 -8.37 -14.52
N PRO A 107 1.99 -8.84 -14.71
CA PRO A 107 3.18 -8.20 -14.11
C PRO A 107 3.34 -6.72 -14.45
N GLU A 108 2.90 -6.28 -15.64
CA GLU A 108 2.98 -4.88 -16.08
C GLU A 108 2.15 -3.92 -15.22
N LEU A 109 1.16 -4.41 -14.48
CA LEU A 109 0.34 -3.60 -13.57
C LEU A 109 1.14 -3.11 -12.35
N LEU A 110 2.28 -3.74 -12.05
CA LEU A 110 3.12 -3.39 -10.91
C LEU A 110 4.09 -2.24 -11.20
N GLU A 111 4.17 -1.73 -12.44
CA GLU A 111 5.11 -0.67 -12.78
C GLU A 111 4.98 0.60 -11.92
N PRO A 112 3.78 1.10 -11.58
CA PRO A 112 3.65 2.21 -10.64
C PRO A 112 4.29 1.91 -9.26
N ALA A 113 4.07 0.70 -8.74
CA ALA A 113 4.66 0.28 -7.46
C ALA A 113 6.19 0.16 -7.56
N ARG A 114 6.71 -0.37 -8.68
CA ARG A 114 8.16 -0.45 -8.95
C ARG A 114 8.79 0.93 -8.97
N GLN A 115 8.15 1.90 -9.64
CA GLN A 115 8.61 3.28 -9.70
C GLN A 115 8.60 3.93 -8.32
N TYR A 116 7.52 3.74 -7.56
CA TYR A 116 7.41 4.24 -6.20
C TYR A 116 8.52 3.70 -5.27
N ILE A 117 8.73 2.38 -5.24
CA ILE A 117 9.80 1.76 -4.43
C ILE A 117 11.18 2.27 -4.85
N ASN A 118 11.44 2.39 -6.16
CA ASN A 118 12.71 2.94 -6.64
C ASN A 118 12.95 4.39 -6.18
N GLN A 119 11.91 5.22 -6.12
CA GLN A 119 12.01 6.58 -5.61
C GLN A 119 12.26 6.60 -4.11
N VAL A 120 11.53 5.79 -3.35
CA VAL A 120 11.69 5.64 -1.90
C VAL A 120 13.12 5.22 -1.54
N LEU A 121 13.66 4.18 -2.19
CA LEU A 121 15.02 3.70 -1.93
C LEU A 121 16.08 4.76 -2.23
N LYS A 122 15.94 5.49 -3.34
CA LYS A 122 16.85 6.59 -3.69
C LYS A 122 16.79 7.70 -2.66
N GLN A 123 15.60 8.05 -2.19
CA GLN A 123 15.41 9.11 -1.21
C GLN A 123 16.02 8.73 0.14
N ILE A 124 15.70 7.53 0.66
CA ILE A 124 16.27 7.00 1.91
C ILE A 124 17.81 7.01 1.84
N ALA A 125 18.38 6.50 0.75
CA ALA A 125 19.83 6.45 0.59
C ALA A 125 20.48 7.84 0.52
N SER A 126 19.80 8.82 -0.08
CA SER A 126 20.32 10.19 -0.21
C SER A 126 20.24 11.02 1.07
N GLU A 127 19.29 10.69 1.96
CA GLU A 127 19.02 11.44 3.19
C GLU A 127 19.77 10.88 4.41
N SER A 128 20.29 9.64 4.33
CA SER A 128 20.97 8.95 5.42
C SER A 128 22.49 9.12 5.37
N LYS A 129 23.13 9.14 6.56
CA LYS A 129 24.58 9.09 6.76
C LYS A 129 25.15 7.68 6.63
N ASP A 130 24.31 6.65 6.80
CA ASP A 130 24.62 5.24 6.62
C ASP A 130 23.55 4.59 5.70
N PRO A 131 23.67 4.77 4.37
CA PRO A 131 22.67 4.31 3.42
C PRO A 131 22.42 2.81 3.48
N GLU A 132 23.46 1.98 3.63
CA GLU A 132 23.34 0.54 3.72
C GLU A 132 22.50 0.14 4.94
N GLN A 133 22.77 0.73 6.11
CA GLN A 133 21.99 0.46 7.31
C GLN A 133 20.54 0.95 7.17
N ALA A 134 20.32 2.11 6.55
CA ALA A 134 18.97 2.63 6.29
C ALA A 134 18.16 1.71 5.37
N LEU A 135 18.78 1.18 4.30
CA LEU A 135 18.16 0.22 3.40
C LEU A 135 17.84 -1.12 4.10
N ILE A 136 18.72 -1.60 4.98
CA ILE A 136 18.45 -2.78 5.80
C ILE A 136 17.21 -2.58 6.69
N LEU A 137 17.09 -1.40 7.31
CA LEU A 137 15.93 -1.08 8.17
C LEU A 137 14.63 -1.01 7.37
N PHE A 138 14.67 -0.40 6.18
CA PHE A 138 13.54 -0.40 5.25
C PHE A 138 13.13 -1.83 4.87
N LEU A 139 14.08 -2.66 4.44
CA LEU A 139 13.82 -4.06 4.05
C LEU A 139 13.28 -4.91 5.22
N ALA A 140 13.80 -4.72 6.43
CA ALA A 140 13.32 -5.41 7.63
C ALA A 140 11.86 -5.05 7.94
N ASN A 141 11.51 -3.78 7.77
CA ASN A 141 10.15 -3.29 7.94
C ASN A 141 9.19 -3.83 6.86
N GLU A 142 9.61 -3.83 5.59
CA GLU A 142 8.88 -4.44 4.48
C GLU A 142 8.63 -5.94 4.71
N GLY A 143 9.61 -6.68 5.24
CA GLY A 143 9.47 -8.08 5.61
C GLY A 143 8.41 -8.29 6.71
N LEU A 144 8.41 -7.44 7.74
CA LEU A 144 7.38 -7.48 8.78
C LEU A 144 5.98 -7.20 8.21
N ARG A 145 5.86 -6.17 7.35
CA ARG A 145 4.61 -5.83 6.67
C ARG A 145 4.11 -7.00 5.83
N PHE A 146 4.99 -7.63 5.05
CA PHE A 146 4.67 -8.78 4.22
C PHE A 146 4.10 -9.94 5.04
N LEU A 147 4.76 -10.32 6.14
CA LEU A 147 4.28 -11.38 7.03
C LEU A 147 2.90 -11.05 7.63
N ASN A 148 2.64 -9.78 7.94
CA ASN A 148 1.34 -9.33 8.45
C ASN A 148 0.24 -9.37 7.38
N ILE A 149 0.54 -8.97 6.14
CA ILE A 149 -0.44 -8.98 5.03
C ILE A 149 -0.98 -10.39 4.78
N PHE A 150 -0.12 -11.40 4.85
CA PHE A 150 -0.51 -12.79 4.67
C PHE A 150 -1.00 -13.48 5.94
N GLU A 151 -1.04 -12.76 7.07
CA GLU A 151 -1.43 -13.30 8.38
C GLU A 151 -0.58 -14.52 8.81
N ILE A 152 0.69 -14.56 8.38
CA ILE A 152 1.66 -15.63 8.67
C ILE A 152 2.78 -15.17 9.61
N ASN A 153 2.64 -14.00 10.23
CA ASN A 153 3.63 -13.51 11.18
C ASN A 153 3.67 -14.40 12.44
N PRO A 154 4.78 -15.11 12.71
CA PRO A 154 4.87 -16.00 13.87
C PRO A 154 5.09 -15.25 15.19
N MET A 155 5.38 -13.94 15.13
CA MET A 155 5.59 -13.12 16.32
C MET A 155 4.27 -12.81 17.00
N ASN A 156 4.27 -12.87 18.33
CA ASN A 156 3.16 -12.31 19.10
C ASN A 156 3.15 -10.77 19.03
N SER A 157 2.04 -10.17 19.45
CA SER A 157 1.83 -8.71 19.35
C SER A 157 2.88 -7.89 20.11
N THR A 158 3.44 -8.41 21.20
CA THR A 158 4.52 -7.76 21.97
C THR A 158 5.83 -7.81 21.19
N GLN A 159 6.21 -8.97 20.66
CA GLN A 159 7.43 -9.14 19.86
C GLN A 159 7.42 -8.22 18.64
N ALA A 160 6.32 -8.21 17.87
CA ALA A 160 6.18 -7.36 16.69
C ALA A 160 6.32 -5.87 17.05
N LYS A 161 5.69 -5.42 18.14
CA LYS A 161 5.79 -4.02 18.62
C LYS A 161 7.22 -3.64 19.01
N GLU A 162 7.94 -4.51 19.72
CA GLU A 162 9.33 -4.24 20.12
C GLU A 162 10.28 -4.21 18.92
N VAL A 163 10.11 -5.11 17.94
CA VAL A 163 10.87 -5.08 16.68
C VAL A 163 10.62 -3.76 15.94
N SER A 164 9.36 -3.38 15.71
CA SER A 164 9.01 -2.11 15.06
C SER A 164 9.58 -0.90 15.80
N LYS A 165 9.53 -0.91 17.14
CA LYS A 165 10.12 0.14 17.97
C LYS A 165 11.63 0.21 17.79
N LYS A 166 12.31 -0.93 17.73
CA LYS A 166 13.77 -1.00 17.54
C LYS A 166 14.19 -0.50 16.16
N LEU A 167 13.44 -0.84 15.12
CA LEU A 167 13.67 -0.34 13.75
C LEU A 167 13.62 1.19 13.72
N ARG A 168 12.59 1.80 14.33
CA ARG A 168 12.47 3.27 14.42
C ARG A 168 13.59 3.91 15.22
N GLN A 169 14.03 3.29 16.31
CA GLN A 169 15.17 3.81 17.09
C GLN A 169 16.43 3.86 16.23
N LYS A 170 16.72 2.76 15.51
CA LYS A 170 17.90 2.67 14.64
C LYS A 170 17.82 3.63 13.45
N ALA A 171 16.64 3.87 12.90
CA ALA A 171 16.45 4.82 11.79
C ALA A 171 16.79 6.28 12.14
N LYS A 172 16.89 6.61 13.43
CA LYS A 172 17.35 7.93 13.91
C LYS A 172 18.87 8.04 13.98
N GLU A 173 19.55 6.89 13.99
CA GLU A 173 20.99 6.75 14.13
C GLU A 173 21.68 6.68 12.75
N THR A 174 20.92 6.32 11.71
CA THR A 174 21.32 6.30 10.29
C THR A 174 21.14 7.65 9.63
#